data_AF-Q0V670-F1
#
_entry.id   AF-Q0V670-F1
#
_cell.length_a   1.000
_cell.length_b   1.000
_cell.length_c   1.000
_cell.angle_alpha   90.00
_cell.angle_beta   90.00
_cell.angle_gamma   90.00
#
_symmetry.space_group_name_H-M   'P 1'
#
loop_
_entity.id
_entity.type
_entity.pdbx_description
1 polymer ?
#
loop_
_entity_poly.entity_id
_entity_poly.type
_entity_poly.pdbx_seq_one_letter_code
_entity_poly.pdbx_strand_id
1 'polypeptide(L)'
;MTKEVLVILPPYLLFPHKLETTKVRFITALPNNTLTHLKFVGNADPLKLRTILAHQGSSLQSLEFRRPEQVHEPFFADFDTSILPSMAPNLSHLAVNVPRNGTWPLETLRIIASLPHLESADIYMNMASECQQQRDPSMIDSHDCEGEERFQNPFVDKEGAEGMFAYMRRKKQVLSLSNVTFWVGDWTRKDDGPLHSPEWLEGKRAKVVCTADGDGERDEGWCVVEAGENYWSNERYL
;
A
#
# COMPACT_ATOMS: atom_id res chain seq x y z
N MET A 1 -29.32 -12.16 14.58
CA MET A 1 -30.03 -12.02 13.29
C MET A 1 -31.02 -13.16 13.19
N THR A 2 -32.31 -12.85 13.23
CA THR A 2 -33.40 -13.82 13.10
C THR A 2 -33.50 -14.30 11.65
N LYS A 3 -33.88 -15.59 11.47
CA LYS A 3 -33.89 -16.33 10.20
C LYS A 3 -34.75 -15.71 9.08
N GLU A 4 -35.50 -14.65 9.35
CA GLU A 4 -36.47 -14.06 8.43
C GLU A 4 -35.88 -12.99 7.49
N VAL A 5 -34.72 -12.42 7.79
CA VAL A 5 -34.09 -11.41 6.91
C VAL A 5 -33.36 -12.06 5.70
N LEU A 6 -33.13 -13.37 5.75
CA LEU A 6 -32.41 -14.13 4.72
C LEU A 6 -33.22 -14.38 3.42
N VAL A 7 -34.53 -14.09 3.41
CA VAL A 7 -35.44 -14.49 2.30
C VAL A 7 -35.66 -13.39 1.26
N ILE A 8 -35.31 -12.12 1.55
CA ILE A 8 -35.67 -10.97 0.70
C ILE A 8 -34.48 -10.45 -0.14
N LEU A 9 -33.25 -10.86 0.16
CA LEU A 9 -32.08 -10.41 -0.59
C LEU A 9 -31.76 -11.40 -1.72
N PRO A 10 -31.62 -10.94 -2.99
CA PRO A 10 -31.17 -11.80 -4.08
C PRO A 10 -29.83 -12.47 -3.71
N PRO A 11 -29.60 -13.73 -4.12
CA PRO A 11 -28.46 -14.54 -3.64
C PRO A 11 -27.08 -13.91 -3.88
N TYR A 12 -26.95 -13.01 -4.86
CA TYR A 12 -25.74 -12.23 -5.14
C TYR A 12 -25.45 -11.13 -4.10
N LEU A 13 -26.42 -10.75 -3.27
CA LEU A 13 -26.26 -9.82 -2.14
C LEU A 13 -25.98 -10.54 -0.81
N LEU A 14 -26.09 -11.88 -0.78
CA LEU A 14 -25.89 -12.63 0.46
C LEU A 14 -24.40 -12.78 0.81
N PHE A 15 -23.50 -12.82 -0.18
CA PHE A 15 -22.06 -12.99 0.03
C PHE A 15 -21.26 -12.14 -0.95
N PRO A 16 -20.77 -10.95 -0.54
CA PRO A 16 -19.94 -10.15 -1.43
C PRO A 16 -18.65 -10.89 -1.74
N HIS A 17 -18.25 -10.94 -3.01
CA HIS A 17 -16.91 -11.42 -3.40
C HIS A 17 -15.84 -10.34 -3.24
N LYS A 18 -16.25 -9.06 -3.29
CA LYS A 18 -15.40 -7.89 -3.12
C LYS A 18 -15.90 -7.07 -1.96
N LEU A 19 -15.00 -6.66 -1.07
CA LEU A 19 -15.35 -5.87 0.10
C LEU A 19 -14.32 -4.77 0.34
N GLU A 20 -14.80 -3.54 0.55
CA GLU A 20 -14.03 -2.43 1.10
C GLU A 20 -14.57 -2.08 2.48
N THR A 21 -13.74 -2.17 3.51
CA THR A 21 -14.14 -1.87 4.88
C THR A 21 -12.94 -1.66 5.80
N THR A 22 -13.17 -1.01 6.94
CA THR A 22 -12.20 -0.90 8.05
C THR A 22 -12.64 -1.69 9.28
N LYS A 23 -13.72 -2.49 9.16
CA LYS A 23 -14.35 -3.18 10.29
C LYS A 23 -14.16 -4.68 10.21
N VAL A 24 -13.24 -5.22 11.03
CA VAL A 24 -13.00 -6.68 11.13
C VAL A 24 -14.28 -7.44 11.46
N ARG A 25 -15.14 -6.91 12.34
CA ARG A 25 -16.42 -7.54 12.69
C ARG A 25 -17.32 -7.80 11.49
N PHE A 26 -17.27 -6.94 10.48
CA PHE A 26 -18.05 -7.13 9.26
C PHE A 26 -17.48 -8.27 8.42
N ILE A 27 -16.15 -8.35 8.30
CA ILE A 27 -15.44 -9.43 7.60
C ILE A 27 -15.71 -10.79 8.25
N THR A 28 -15.68 -10.84 9.58
CA THR A 28 -15.91 -12.08 10.35
C THR A 28 -17.38 -12.49 10.44
N ALA A 29 -18.31 -11.59 10.11
CA ALA A 29 -19.74 -11.90 10.05
C ALA A 29 -20.14 -12.58 8.74
N LEU A 30 -19.32 -12.45 7.68
CA LEU A 30 -19.46 -13.22 6.44
C LEU A 30 -19.06 -14.68 6.69
N PRO A 31 -19.59 -15.65 5.91
CA PRO A 31 -19.09 -17.02 5.98
C PRO A 31 -17.62 -17.10 5.61
N ASN A 32 -16.95 -18.13 6.09
CA ASN A 32 -15.52 -18.34 5.85
C ASN A 32 -15.24 -18.45 4.35
N ASN A 33 -14.14 -17.83 3.93
CA ASN A 33 -13.58 -17.96 2.59
C ASN A 33 -14.57 -17.64 1.45
N THR A 34 -15.37 -16.58 1.62
CA THR A 34 -16.26 -16.06 0.56
C THR A 34 -15.67 -14.86 -0.19
N LEU A 35 -14.79 -14.11 0.48
CA LEU A 35 -14.14 -12.93 -0.10
C LEU A 35 -13.02 -13.36 -1.05
N THR A 36 -13.03 -12.84 -2.28
CA THR A 36 -11.91 -12.96 -3.21
C THR A 36 -11.10 -11.66 -3.27
N HIS A 37 -11.72 -10.51 -2.99
CA HIS A 37 -11.05 -9.21 -2.94
C HIS A 37 -11.40 -8.50 -1.65
N LEU A 38 -10.38 -8.05 -0.93
CA LEU A 38 -10.55 -7.27 0.29
C LEU A 38 -9.68 -6.02 0.23
N LYS A 39 -10.31 -4.87 0.46
CA LYS A 39 -9.64 -3.59 0.69
C LYS A 39 -9.88 -3.11 2.12
N PHE A 40 -8.80 -3.01 2.87
CA PHE A 40 -8.75 -2.57 4.26
C PHE A 40 -7.74 -1.43 4.38
N VAL A 41 -8.24 -0.20 4.25
CA VAL A 41 -7.45 1.03 4.37
C VAL A 41 -7.88 1.79 5.60
N GLY A 42 -7.07 1.81 6.65
CA GLY A 42 -7.43 2.46 7.91
C GLY A 42 -6.46 2.09 9.03
N ASN A 43 -6.96 1.91 10.26
CA ASN A 43 -6.14 1.42 11.37
C ASN A 43 -5.79 -0.08 11.15
N ALA A 44 -4.89 -0.32 10.21
CA ALA A 44 -4.28 -1.60 9.92
C ALA A 44 -3.31 -1.95 11.06
N ASP A 45 -3.42 -3.19 11.54
CA ASP A 45 -2.48 -3.77 12.49
C ASP A 45 -2.35 -5.28 12.27
N PRO A 46 -1.23 -5.90 12.69
CA PRO A 46 -0.96 -7.30 12.41
C PRO A 46 -1.98 -8.29 12.98
N LEU A 47 -2.61 -7.98 14.12
CA LEU A 47 -3.58 -8.88 14.77
C LEU A 47 -4.91 -8.91 14.01
N LYS A 48 -5.35 -7.75 13.50
CA LYS A 48 -6.50 -7.66 12.60
C LYS A 48 -6.26 -8.46 11.32
N LEU A 49 -5.08 -8.32 10.71
CA LEU A 49 -4.77 -9.09 9.50
C LEU A 49 -4.81 -10.59 9.77
N ARG A 50 -4.17 -11.07 10.84
CA ARG A 50 -4.20 -12.50 11.20
C ARG A 50 -5.63 -13.02 11.37
N THR A 51 -6.50 -12.22 12.00
CA THR A 51 -7.91 -12.56 12.19
C THR A 51 -8.65 -12.63 10.86
N ILE A 52 -8.42 -11.66 9.97
CA ILE A 52 -9.01 -11.62 8.63
C ILE A 52 -8.55 -12.83 7.81
N LEU A 53 -7.25 -13.09 7.76
CA LEU A 53 -6.67 -14.17 6.97
C LEU A 53 -7.06 -15.56 7.50
N ALA A 54 -7.19 -15.73 8.81
CA ALA A 54 -7.69 -16.98 9.38
C ALA A 54 -9.15 -17.28 8.95
N HIS A 55 -9.92 -16.24 8.61
CA HIS A 55 -11.33 -16.36 8.27
C HIS A 55 -11.62 -16.37 6.77
N GLN A 56 -10.85 -15.60 5.98
CA GLN A 56 -11.08 -15.36 4.56
C GLN A 56 -9.89 -15.71 3.66
N GLY A 57 -8.71 -15.98 4.24
CA GLY A 57 -7.45 -16.02 3.50
C GLY A 57 -7.41 -17.07 2.40
N SER A 58 -8.06 -18.22 2.56
CA SER A 58 -7.99 -19.30 1.57
C SER A 58 -8.67 -18.94 0.23
N SER A 59 -9.65 -18.03 0.23
CA SER A 59 -10.32 -17.58 -1.01
C SER A 59 -9.76 -16.26 -1.56
N LEU A 60 -8.96 -15.53 -0.78
CA LEU A 60 -8.46 -14.23 -1.20
C LEU A 60 -7.50 -14.36 -2.39
N GLN A 61 -7.80 -13.57 -3.42
CA GLN A 61 -6.99 -13.37 -4.61
C GLN A 61 -6.36 -11.98 -4.61
N SER A 62 -7.07 -10.99 -4.07
CA SER A 62 -6.60 -9.61 -3.97
C SER A 62 -6.77 -9.10 -2.53
N LEU A 63 -5.71 -8.51 -1.99
CA LEU A 63 -5.68 -7.94 -0.65
C LEU A 63 -4.98 -6.58 -0.68
N GLU A 64 -5.73 -5.52 -0.36
CA GLU A 64 -5.18 -4.25 0.08
C GLU A 64 -5.32 -4.17 1.60
N PHE A 65 -4.19 -4.10 2.31
CA PHE A 65 -4.16 -3.98 3.77
C PHE A 65 -3.08 -2.97 4.17
N ARG A 66 -3.51 -1.76 4.50
CA ARG A 66 -2.59 -0.67 4.81
C ARG A 66 -3.21 0.41 5.68
N ARG A 67 -2.35 1.20 6.30
CA ARG A 67 -2.69 2.49 6.90
C ARG A 67 -2.31 3.63 5.96
N PRO A 68 -3.16 4.67 5.81
CA PRO A 68 -2.71 5.93 5.22
C PRO A 68 -1.50 6.49 5.97
N GLU A 69 -0.55 7.08 5.25
CA GLU A 69 0.51 7.83 5.91
C GLU A 69 -0.06 9.09 6.58
N GLN A 70 0.39 9.38 7.79
CA GLN A 70 0.06 10.59 8.53
C GLN A 70 1.35 11.26 8.98
N VAL A 71 1.40 12.59 9.03
CA VAL A 71 2.64 13.33 9.28
C VAL A 71 3.26 12.97 10.62
N HIS A 72 2.43 12.81 11.66
CA HIS A 72 2.88 12.65 13.04
C HIS A 72 2.72 11.22 13.59
N GLU A 73 2.39 10.25 12.72
CA GLU A 73 2.38 8.85 13.10
C GLU A 73 3.54 8.10 12.44
N PRO A 74 4.22 7.20 13.17
CA PRO A 74 5.24 6.38 12.54
C PRO A 74 4.63 5.49 11.46
N PHE A 75 5.30 5.41 10.31
CA PHE A 75 4.91 4.55 9.21
C PHE A 75 5.48 3.15 9.40
N PHE A 76 4.63 2.18 9.74
CA PHE A 76 5.04 0.81 10.01
C PHE A 76 4.74 -0.13 8.85
N ALA A 77 5.52 -1.21 8.76
CA ALA A 77 5.07 -2.39 8.05
C ALA A 77 3.88 -2.96 8.84
N ASP A 78 2.68 -2.85 8.27
CA ASP A 78 1.43 -3.21 8.97
C ASP A 78 1.26 -4.73 9.19
N PHE A 79 2.23 -5.56 8.76
CA PHE A 79 2.18 -7.00 8.90
C PHE A 79 3.52 -7.70 8.62
N ASP A 80 3.57 -8.96 9.08
CA ASP A 80 4.61 -9.92 8.76
C ASP A 80 4.25 -10.65 7.45
N THR A 81 4.97 -10.36 6.37
CA THR A 81 4.76 -10.94 5.04
C THR A 81 4.98 -12.45 4.99
N SER A 82 5.70 -13.02 5.97
CA SER A 82 5.98 -14.46 6.02
C SER A 82 4.76 -15.33 6.25
N ILE A 83 3.65 -14.77 6.77
CA ILE A 83 2.42 -15.53 7.02
C ILE A 83 1.60 -15.75 5.76
N LEU A 84 1.74 -14.87 4.76
CA LEU A 84 0.89 -14.86 3.57
C LEU A 84 0.93 -16.17 2.77
N PRO A 85 2.08 -16.83 2.51
CA PRO A 85 2.10 -18.11 1.80
C PRO A 85 1.20 -19.17 2.44
N SER A 86 1.12 -19.19 3.76
CA SER A 86 0.33 -20.18 4.51
C SER A 86 -1.14 -19.81 4.66
N MET A 87 -1.44 -18.52 4.83
CA MET A 87 -2.80 -18.07 5.16
C MET A 87 -3.58 -17.56 3.94
N ALA A 88 -2.89 -17.06 2.90
CA ALA A 88 -3.49 -16.55 1.67
C ALA A 88 -2.78 -17.15 0.43
N PRO A 89 -2.83 -18.47 0.23
CA PRO A 89 -2.04 -19.14 -0.80
C PRO A 89 -2.45 -18.73 -2.23
N ASN A 90 -3.67 -18.25 -2.43
CA ASN A 90 -4.22 -17.91 -3.75
C ASN A 90 -4.05 -16.42 -4.13
N LEU A 91 -3.25 -15.67 -3.37
CA LEU A 91 -3.10 -14.25 -3.57
C LEU A 91 -2.32 -13.94 -4.86
N SER A 92 -2.99 -13.29 -5.81
CA SER A 92 -2.44 -12.80 -7.07
C SER A 92 -2.14 -11.30 -7.06
N HIS A 93 -2.77 -10.54 -6.16
CA HIS A 93 -2.51 -9.11 -5.97
C HIS A 93 -2.36 -8.75 -4.48
N LEU A 94 -1.31 -7.99 -4.15
CA LEU A 94 -1.03 -7.51 -2.80
C LEU A 94 -0.77 -6.00 -2.78
N ALA A 95 -1.51 -5.27 -1.98
CA ALA A 95 -1.36 -3.82 -1.81
C ALA A 95 -1.10 -3.48 -0.33
N VAL A 96 0.11 -3.01 -0.02
CA VAL A 96 0.59 -2.93 1.38
C VAL A 96 1.60 -1.83 1.63
N ASN A 97 1.70 -1.44 2.91
CA ASN A 97 2.74 -0.53 3.40
C ASN A 97 4.10 -1.23 3.53
N VAL A 98 5.13 -0.60 2.99
CA VAL A 98 6.54 -0.99 3.06
C VAL A 98 7.36 0.23 3.46
N PRO A 99 7.75 0.38 4.74
CA PRO A 99 8.54 1.50 5.21
C PRO A 99 9.94 1.52 4.57
N ARG A 100 10.45 2.73 4.34
CA ARG A 100 11.84 2.99 3.97
C ARG A 100 12.57 3.53 5.19
N ASN A 101 13.78 3.04 5.44
CA ASN A 101 14.65 3.50 6.55
C ASN A 101 16.02 3.93 6.01
N GLY A 102 16.06 4.91 5.10
CA GLY A 102 17.30 5.38 4.48
C GLY A 102 17.88 4.49 3.37
N THR A 103 17.33 3.30 3.17
CA THR A 103 17.70 2.37 2.08
C THR A 103 16.47 1.74 1.44
N TRP A 104 16.63 1.18 0.24
CA TRP A 104 15.57 0.37 -0.38
C TRP A 104 15.22 -0.87 0.46
N PRO A 105 13.93 -1.19 0.67
CA PRO A 105 13.47 -2.30 1.51
C PRO A 105 13.57 -3.66 0.78
N LEU A 106 14.76 -3.98 0.26
CA LEU A 106 14.99 -5.12 -0.66
C LEU A 106 14.61 -6.47 -0.05
N GLU A 107 14.76 -6.65 1.26
CA GLU A 107 14.38 -7.91 1.91
C GLU A 107 12.87 -8.09 1.94
N THR A 108 12.12 -7.04 2.30
CA THR A 108 10.65 -7.07 2.25
C THR A 108 10.14 -7.30 0.82
N LEU A 109 10.74 -6.61 -0.16
CA LEU A 109 10.39 -6.79 -1.58
C LEU A 109 10.71 -8.22 -2.06
N ARG A 110 11.79 -8.84 -1.57
CA ARG A 110 12.12 -10.24 -1.87
C ARG A 110 11.05 -11.19 -1.34
N ILE A 111 10.58 -10.98 -0.11
CA ILE A 111 9.54 -11.82 0.50
C ILE A 111 8.22 -11.68 -0.26
N ILE A 112 7.80 -10.44 -0.58
CA ILE A 112 6.62 -10.19 -1.41
C ILE A 112 6.76 -10.88 -2.77
N ALA A 113 7.89 -10.70 -3.45
CA ALA A 113 8.14 -11.34 -4.74
C ALA A 113 8.18 -12.88 -4.66
N SER A 114 8.48 -13.46 -3.50
CA SER A 114 8.50 -14.92 -3.32
C SER A 114 7.12 -15.56 -3.19
N LEU A 115 6.05 -14.77 -3.04
CA LEU A 115 4.68 -15.28 -3.00
C LEU A 115 4.38 -16.02 -4.31
N PRO A 116 3.92 -17.28 -4.28
CA PRO A 116 3.90 -18.14 -5.47
C PRO A 116 3.00 -17.60 -6.58
N HIS A 117 1.76 -17.23 -6.25
CA HIS A 117 0.75 -16.80 -7.21
C HIS A 117 0.71 -15.29 -7.46
N LEU A 118 1.59 -14.50 -6.81
CA LEU A 118 1.56 -13.05 -6.93
C LEU A 118 1.94 -12.57 -8.35
N GLU A 119 1.03 -11.91 -9.03
CA GLU A 119 1.22 -11.36 -10.38
C GLU A 119 1.43 -9.85 -10.33
N SER A 120 0.81 -9.18 -9.36
CA SER A 120 0.82 -7.72 -9.23
C SER A 120 0.99 -7.27 -7.77
N ALA A 121 1.58 -6.09 -7.57
CA ALA A 121 1.67 -5.51 -6.23
C ALA A 121 1.58 -3.99 -6.22
N ASP A 122 0.94 -3.43 -5.20
CA ASP A 122 0.96 -2.00 -4.89
C ASP A 122 1.77 -1.79 -3.60
N ILE A 123 2.91 -1.13 -3.73
CA ILE A 123 3.86 -0.90 -2.64
C ILE A 123 3.74 0.56 -2.19
N TYR A 124 3.14 0.76 -1.01
CA TYR A 124 3.00 2.08 -0.39
C TYR A 124 4.20 2.36 0.50
N MET A 125 4.91 3.46 0.26
CA MET A 125 6.11 3.85 1.00
C MET A 125 5.90 5.23 1.65
N ASN A 126 6.45 5.42 2.84
CA ASN A 126 6.38 6.71 3.53
C ASN A 126 7.10 7.80 2.76
N MET A 127 6.46 8.96 2.59
CA MET A 127 7.02 10.20 2.08
C MET A 127 7.77 10.98 3.14
N ALA A 128 7.24 11.05 4.37
CA ALA A 128 7.80 11.86 5.44
C ALA A 128 9.09 11.22 5.96
N SER A 129 10.14 12.04 6.08
CA SER A 129 11.36 11.65 6.76
C SER A 129 11.18 11.57 8.27
N GLU A 130 12.12 10.94 8.96
CA GLU A 130 12.12 10.90 10.43
C GLU A 130 12.16 12.32 11.03
N CYS A 131 12.94 13.25 10.45
CA CYS A 131 12.97 14.64 10.93
C CYS A 131 11.60 15.31 10.79
N GLN A 132 10.89 15.04 9.68
CA GLN A 132 9.58 15.63 9.45
C GLN A 132 8.51 15.06 10.39
N GLN A 133 8.62 13.77 10.75
CA GLN A 133 7.72 13.14 11.72
C GLN A 133 7.96 13.66 13.15
N GLN A 134 9.21 13.94 13.51
CA GLN A 134 9.60 14.44 14.83
C GLN A 134 9.42 15.94 15.00
N ARG A 135 9.15 16.66 13.90
CA ARG A 135 8.96 18.11 13.94
C ARG A 135 7.73 18.46 14.77
N ASP A 136 7.96 19.18 15.87
CA ASP A 136 6.89 19.77 16.66
C ASP A 136 6.28 20.95 15.90
N PRO A 137 5.00 20.91 15.49
CA PRO A 137 4.37 22.02 14.79
C PRO A 137 4.28 23.29 15.64
N SER A 138 4.47 23.21 16.95
CA SER A 138 4.48 24.36 17.86
C SER A 138 5.85 25.04 17.99
N MET A 139 6.92 24.41 17.51
CA MET A 139 8.27 24.98 17.52
C MET A 139 8.59 25.65 16.18
N ILE A 140 8.52 26.98 16.18
CA ILE A 140 8.65 27.84 14.98
C ILE A 140 10.09 27.85 14.42
N ASP A 141 11.10 27.47 15.20
CA ASP A 141 12.53 27.69 14.89
C ASP A 141 13.42 26.43 14.88
N SER A 142 12.89 25.24 14.55
CA SER A 142 13.77 24.08 14.30
C SER A 142 14.29 24.11 12.85
N HIS A 143 15.48 24.69 12.64
CA HIS A 143 16.15 24.72 11.33
C HIS A 143 16.63 23.34 10.83
N ASP A 144 16.45 22.28 11.61
CA ASP A 144 17.04 20.96 11.36
C ASP A 144 16.23 20.06 10.40
N CYS A 145 15.18 20.59 9.74
CA CYS A 145 14.34 19.80 8.82
C CYS A 145 13.62 20.67 7.78
N GLU A 146 14.36 21.14 6.78
CA GLU A 146 13.87 21.98 5.69
C GLU A 146 14.17 21.39 4.29
N GLY A 147 13.47 21.90 3.27
CA GLY A 147 13.67 21.47 1.88
C GLY A 147 13.50 19.95 1.67
N GLU A 148 14.47 19.36 0.96
CA GLU A 148 14.48 17.94 0.60
C GLU A 148 14.64 17.00 1.80
N GLU A 149 15.21 17.47 2.91
CA GLU A 149 15.44 16.65 4.12
C GLU A 149 14.12 16.21 4.79
N ARG A 150 13.02 16.90 4.46
CA ARG A 150 11.66 16.57 4.92
C ARG A 150 11.12 15.30 4.27
N PHE A 151 11.74 14.85 3.18
CA PHE A 151 11.31 13.70 2.40
C PHE A 151 12.18 12.48 2.67
N GLN A 152 11.57 11.31 2.69
CA GLN A 152 12.25 10.06 2.99
C GLN A 152 13.13 9.62 1.82
N ASN A 153 14.39 9.36 2.16
CA ASN A 153 15.39 8.80 1.27
C ASN A 153 15.42 7.26 1.30
N PRO A 154 15.81 6.60 0.19
CA PRO A 154 16.05 7.16 -1.15
C PRO A 154 14.75 7.49 -1.88
N PHE A 155 14.67 8.59 -2.64
CA PHE A 155 13.43 9.02 -3.33
C PHE A 155 12.89 8.00 -4.34
N VAL A 156 11.57 7.83 -4.36
CA VAL A 156 10.87 7.00 -5.37
C VAL A 156 10.71 7.79 -6.66
N ASP A 157 11.68 7.64 -7.53
CA ASP A 157 11.66 8.14 -8.89
C ASP A 157 11.58 6.97 -9.90
N LYS A 158 11.74 7.28 -11.18
CA LYS A 158 11.72 6.27 -12.25
C LYS A 158 12.85 5.23 -12.07
N GLU A 159 14.08 5.68 -11.83
CA GLU A 159 15.25 4.81 -11.76
C GLU A 159 15.21 3.89 -10.53
N GLY A 160 14.86 4.45 -9.37
CA GLY A 160 14.68 3.70 -8.12
C GLY A 160 13.55 2.66 -8.24
N ALA A 161 12.40 3.04 -8.79
CA ALA A 161 11.30 2.12 -9.04
C ALA A 161 11.68 1.00 -10.02
N GLU A 162 12.42 1.32 -11.08
CA GLU A 162 12.91 0.34 -12.06
C GLU A 162 13.91 -0.64 -11.43
N GLY A 163 14.84 -0.15 -10.62
CA GLY A 163 15.76 -0.98 -9.84
C GLY A 163 15.04 -1.94 -8.89
N MET A 164 14.02 -1.44 -8.17
CA MET A 164 13.19 -2.25 -7.28
C MET A 164 12.36 -3.29 -8.04
N PHE A 165 11.73 -2.91 -9.15
CA PHE A 165 10.95 -3.82 -9.98
C PHE A 165 11.82 -4.92 -10.60
N ALA A 166 12.98 -4.55 -11.14
CA ALA A 166 13.97 -5.48 -11.67
C ALA A 166 14.47 -6.46 -10.59
N TYR A 167 14.66 -5.98 -9.36
CA TYR A 167 15.02 -6.82 -8.22
C TYR A 167 13.90 -7.82 -7.88
N MET A 168 12.65 -7.36 -7.74
CA MET A 168 11.50 -8.22 -7.45
C MET A 168 11.34 -9.31 -8.52
N ARG A 169 11.41 -8.95 -9.81
CA ARG A 169 11.34 -9.91 -10.92
C ARG A 169 12.44 -10.97 -10.85
N ARG A 170 13.68 -10.60 -10.50
CA ARG A 170 14.79 -11.56 -10.34
C ARG A 170 14.61 -12.52 -9.17
N LYS A 171 13.83 -12.14 -8.14
CA LYS A 171 13.56 -12.96 -6.95
C LYS A 171 12.32 -13.83 -7.08
N LYS A 172 11.46 -13.53 -8.05
CA LYS A 172 10.26 -14.30 -8.35
C LYS A 172 10.65 -15.65 -8.97
N GLN A 173 10.14 -16.75 -8.43
CA GLN A 173 10.59 -18.11 -8.76
C GLN A 173 9.67 -18.88 -9.72
N VAL A 174 8.37 -18.56 -9.75
CA VAL A 174 7.35 -19.37 -10.42
C VAL A 174 6.67 -18.61 -11.56
N LEU A 175 5.72 -17.73 -11.24
CA LEU A 175 5.03 -16.88 -12.22
C LEU A 175 5.81 -15.60 -12.50
N SER A 176 5.65 -14.95 -13.63
CA SER A 176 6.24 -13.62 -13.85
C SER A 176 5.43 -12.55 -13.10
N LEU A 177 6.12 -11.65 -12.38
CA LEU A 177 5.52 -10.44 -11.85
C LEU A 177 5.25 -9.48 -13.02
N SER A 178 3.98 -9.20 -13.30
CA SER A 178 3.54 -8.46 -14.48
C SER A 178 3.56 -6.96 -14.24
N ASN A 179 3.11 -6.49 -13.09
CA ASN A 179 3.16 -5.08 -12.73
C ASN A 179 3.47 -4.85 -11.24
N VAL A 180 4.10 -3.71 -10.96
CA VAL A 180 4.24 -3.18 -9.60
C VAL A 180 4.01 -1.69 -9.64
N THR A 181 3.17 -1.19 -8.76
CA THR A 181 3.00 0.25 -8.55
C THR A 181 3.67 0.65 -7.25
N PHE A 182 4.49 1.69 -7.29
CA PHE A 182 5.06 2.33 -6.12
C PHE A 182 4.28 3.60 -5.83
N TRP A 183 3.72 3.67 -4.61
CA TRP A 183 2.93 4.78 -4.13
C TRP A 183 3.68 5.46 -2.98
N VAL A 184 3.70 6.80 -2.99
CA VAL A 184 4.32 7.59 -1.91
C VAL A 184 3.36 8.69 -1.48
N GLY A 185 3.30 8.96 -0.18
CA GLY A 185 2.56 10.07 0.42
C GLY A 185 1.08 9.81 0.66
N ASP A 186 0.32 10.90 0.75
CA ASP A 186 -1.10 10.86 1.09
C ASP A 186 -1.99 10.64 -0.14
N TRP A 187 -2.64 9.48 -0.14
CA TRP A 187 -3.63 9.06 -1.13
C TRP A 187 -5.06 9.05 -0.58
N THR A 188 -5.27 9.65 0.59
CA THR A 188 -6.61 9.86 1.13
C THR A 188 -7.32 11.00 0.40
N ARG A 189 -8.61 11.12 0.69
CA ARG A 189 -9.42 12.21 0.15
C ARG A 189 -9.06 13.47 0.93
N LYS A 190 -8.77 14.55 0.19
CA LYS A 190 -8.60 15.89 0.76
C LYS A 190 -9.82 16.27 1.61
N ASP A 191 -9.58 16.80 2.80
CA ASP A 191 -10.64 17.40 3.59
C ASP A 191 -10.92 18.81 3.06
N ASP A 192 -12.16 19.07 2.70
CA ASP A 192 -12.62 20.37 2.20
C ASP A 192 -13.52 21.07 3.26
N GLY A 193 -13.40 20.65 4.52
CA GLY A 193 -14.16 21.19 5.64
C GLY A 193 -13.85 22.68 5.92
N PRO A 194 -14.83 23.47 6.39
CA PRO A 194 -14.67 24.92 6.59
C PRO A 194 -13.69 25.32 7.69
N LEU A 195 -13.27 24.39 8.55
CA LEU A 195 -12.27 24.60 9.61
C LEU A 195 -10.99 23.78 9.35
N HIS A 196 -10.81 23.31 8.12
CA HIS A 196 -9.69 22.46 7.78
C HIS A 196 -8.40 23.25 7.69
N SER A 197 -7.36 22.74 8.35
CA SER A 197 -5.99 23.24 8.28
C SER A 197 -5.15 22.11 7.70
N PRO A 198 -4.67 22.23 6.45
CA PRO A 198 -4.00 21.13 5.80
C PRO A 198 -2.71 20.75 6.53
N GLU A 199 -2.51 19.45 6.74
CA GLU A 199 -1.24 18.93 7.22
C GLU A 199 -0.18 19.01 6.12
N TRP A 200 1.11 18.96 6.48
CA TRP A 200 2.19 19.02 5.51
C TRP A 200 2.09 17.95 4.42
N LEU A 201 1.65 16.75 4.75
CA LEU A 201 1.57 15.65 3.78
C LEU A 201 0.36 15.77 2.84
N GLU A 202 -0.63 16.58 3.17
CA GLU A 202 -1.89 16.61 2.46
C GLU A 202 -1.73 16.99 0.99
N GLY A 203 -2.22 16.11 0.11
CA GLY A 203 -2.10 16.28 -1.34
C GLY A 203 -0.69 16.07 -1.90
N LYS A 204 0.33 15.86 -1.05
CA LYS A 204 1.66 15.46 -1.48
C LYS A 204 1.69 13.96 -1.74
N ARG A 205 1.89 13.60 -3.01
CA ARG A 205 1.86 12.21 -3.44
C ARG A 205 2.67 11.97 -4.70
N ALA A 206 3.22 10.77 -4.83
CA ALA A 206 3.86 10.31 -6.06
C ALA A 206 3.47 8.87 -6.39
N LYS A 207 3.43 8.57 -7.68
CA LYS A 207 3.05 7.26 -8.22
C LYS A 207 3.95 6.90 -9.38
N VAL A 208 4.59 5.74 -9.28
CA VAL A 208 5.39 5.17 -10.37
C VAL A 208 4.85 3.78 -10.70
N VAL A 209 4.48 3.55 -11.95
CA VAL A 209 3.92 2.28 -12.42
C VAL A 209 4.97 1.57 -13.27
N CYS A 210 5.28 0.34 -12.91
CA CYS A 210 6.21 -0.52 -13.64
C CYS A 210 5.48 -1.73 -14.22
N THR A 211 5.64 -1.96 -15.53
CA THR A 211 4.91 -3.03 -16.24
C THR A 211 5.85 -3.84 -17.12
N ALA A 212 5.72 -5.17 -17.06
CA ALA A 212 6.49 -6.14 -17.83
C ALA A 212 5.96 -6.32 -19.26
N ASP A 213 4.65 -6.16 -19.47
CA ASP A 213 3.98 -6.35 -20.76
C ASP A 213 4.16 -5.11 -21.64
N GLY A 214 5.08 -5.23 -22.60
CA GLY A 214 5.34 -4.29 -23.68
C GLY A 214 6.17 -5.00 -24.74
N ASP A 215 5.52 -5.41 -25.83
CA ASP A 215 6.12 -6.15 -26.96
C ASP A 215 7.03 -5.28 -27.85
N GLY A 216 7.98 -4.56 -27.26
CA GLY A 216 8.95 -3.78 -28.00
C GLY A 216 10.10 -3.36 -27.10
N GLU A 217 11.29 -3.26 -27.68
CA GLU A 217 12.41 -2.49 -27.12
C GLU A 217 11.87 -1.13 -26.70
N ARG A 218 11.56 -0.97 -25.41
CA ARG A 218 11.32 0.35 -24.83
C ARG A 218 12.70 0.93 -24.59
N ASP A 219 13.10 1.85 -25.46
CA ASP A 219 14.19 2.79 -25.19
C ASP A 219 13.97 3.56 -23.86
N GLU A 220 12.75 3.51 -23.31
CA GLU A 220 12.31 4.22 -22.11
C GLU A 220 12.17 3.38 -20.83
N GLY A 221 12.52 2.08 -20.83
CA GLY A 221 12.49 1.23 -19.62
C GLY A 221 11.10 0.71 -19.20
N TRP A 222 11.02 0.04 -18.05
CA TRP A 222 9.79 -0.63 -17.57
C TRP A 222 8.82 0.28 -16.80
N CYS A 223 9.29 1.43 -16.33
CA CYS A 223 8.59 2.25 -15.36
C CYS A 223 8.24 3.65 -15.89
N VAL A 224 7.06 4.14 -15.52
CA VAL A 224 6.56 5.48 -15.86
C VAL A 224 6.10 6.18 -14.59
N VAL A 225 6.50 7.44 -14.43
CA VAL A 225 6.01 8.31 -13.35
C VAL A 225 4.64 8.85 -13.76
N GLU A 226 3.58 8.43 -13.08
CA GLU A 226 2.21 8.89 -13.38
C GLU A 226 1.80 10.12 -12.58
N ALA A 227 2.39 10.32 -11.40
CA ALA A 227 2.11 11.47 -10.54
C ALA A 227 3.31 11.82 -9.66
N GLY A 228 3.43 13.10 -9.32
CA GLY A 228 4.42 13.57 -8.34
C GLY A 228 5.87 13.46 -8.80
N GLU A 229 6.14 13.70 -10.08
CA GLU A 229 7.52 13.78 -10.57
C GLU A 229 8.30 14.83 -9.77
N ASN A 230 9.47 14.43 -9.26
CA ASN A 230 10.31 15.23 -8.37
C ASN A 230 9.52 15.83 -7.18
N TYR A 231 8.67 15.01 -6.54
CA TYR A 231 7.85 15.45 -5.39
C TYR A 231 8.65 16.05 -4.23
N TRP A 232 9.94 15.73 -4.15
CA TRP A 232 10.88 16.24 -3.14
C TRP A 232 11.37 17.66 -3.44
N SER A 233 11.39 18.08 -4.71
CA SER A 233 11.90 19.40 -5.13
C SER A 233 10.78 20.40 -5.45
N ASN A 234 9.54 19.94 -5.55
CA ASN A 234 8.41 20.76 -5.96
C ASN A 234 7.64 21.31 -4.75
N GLU A 235 8.12 22.45 -4.25
CA GLU A 235 7.43 23.22 -3.22
C GLU A 235 6.06 23.79 -3.66
N ARG A 236 5.68 23.68 -4.94
CA ARG A 236 4.39 24.19 -5.46
C ARG A 236 3.15 23.42 -5.00
N TYR A 237 3.32 22.42 -4.14
CA TYR A 237 2.25 21.79 -3.36
C TYR A 237 2.34 22.17 -1.87
N LEU A 238 2.98 23.30 -1.52
CA LEU A 238 2.91 23.96 -0.21
C LEU A 238 1.75 24.95 -0.16
#